data_AF-A0A1G2NG32-F1
#
_entry.id   AF-A0A1G2NG32-F1
#
_cell.length_a   1.000
_cell.length_b   1.000
_cell.length_c   1.000
_cell.angle_alpha   90.00
_cell.angle_beta   90.00
_cell.angle_gamma   90.00
#
_symmetry.space_group_name_H-M   'P 1'
#
loop_
_entity.id
_entity.type
_entity.pdbx_description
1 polymer ?
#
loop_
_entity_poly.entity_id
_entity_poly.type
_entity_poly.pdbx_seq_one_letter_code
_entity_poly.pdbx_strand_id
1 'polypeptide(L)'
;MDCQKLSPKARKIFNSLKPYFPPDPWGKARWKKDGRVCDNGEFDLRKSEDKDKIQHLKRLLIGHELEMMYRRYREKYHLPLEGISNMPLTPLLKDTLEITRLLAELDYQIETGDFAD
;
A
#
# COMPACT_ATOMS: atom_id res chain seq x y z
N MET A 1 10.99 8.71 -15.61
CA MET A 1 9.73 8.94 -16.35
C MET A 1 8.96 10.06 -15.65
N ASP A 2 8.20 10.92 -16.33
CA ASP A 2 7.38 11.96 -15.66
C ASP A 2 5.98 11.40 -15.39
N CYS A 3 5.32 11.77 -14.29
CA CYS A 3 3.95 11.30 -13.98
C CYS A 3 2.94 11.65 -15.07
N GLN A 4 3.18 12.75 -15.80
CA GLN A 4 2.32 13.15 -16.92
C GLN A 4 2.45 12.20 -18.12
N LYS A 5 3.56 11.45 -18.23
CA LYS A 5 3.83 10.47 -19.29
C LYS A 5 3.25 9.09 -19.00
N LEU A 6 2.63 8.89 -17.84
CA LEU A 6 1.92 7.66 -17.50
C LEU A 6 0.57 7.57 -18.21
N SER A 7 0.11 6.35 -18.49
CA SER A 7 -1.22 6.09 -19.05
C SER A 7 -2.33 6.66 -18.15
N PRO A 8 -3.51 7.01 -18.70
CA PRO A 8 -4.65 7.45 -17.88
C PRO A 8 -4.99 6.50 -16.73
N LYS A 9 -4.91 5.18 -16.97
CA LYS A 9 -5.13 4.14 -15.97
C LYS A 9 -4.07 4.18 -14.86
N ALA A 10 -2.78 4.23 -15.22
CA ALA A 10 -1.70 4.35 -14.26
C ALA A 10 -1.85 5.63 -13.40
N ARG A 11 -2.21 6.78 -14.01
CA ARG A 11 -2.48 8.03 -13.29
C ARG A 11 -3.66 7.93 -12.32
N LYS A 12 -4.71 7.18 -12.70
CA LYS A 12 -5.86 6.95 -11.81
C LYS A 12 -5.46 6.15 -10.57
N ILE A 13 -4.74 5.04 -10.77
CA ILE A 13 -4.23 4.21 -9.66
C ILE A 13 -3.32 5.03 -8.75
N PHE A 14 -2.46 5.85 -9.35
CA PHE A 14 -1.60 6.77 -8.64
C PHE A 14 -2.34 7.73 -7.71
N ASN A 15 -3.42 8.33 -8.21
CA ASN A 15 -4.25 9.22 -7.39
C ASN A 15 -4.98 8.46 -6.29
N SER A 16 -5.41 7.21 -6.55
CA SER A 16 -5.98 6.32 -5.54
C SER A 16 -4.99 5.94 -4.44
N LEU A 17 -3.68 5.93 -4.73
CA LEU A 17 -2.64 5.66 -3.72
C LEU A 17 -2.41 6.84 -2.76
N LYS A 18 -2.63 8.09 -3.19
CA LYS A 18 -2.33 9.31 -2.39
C LYS A 18 -2.95 9.33 -0.98
N PRO A 19 -4.23 8.99 -0.76
CA PRO A 19 -4.83 9.03 0.57
C PRO A 19 -4.18 8.08 1.58
N TYR A 20 -3.56 7.00 1.11
CA TYR A 20 -2.86 6.03 1.96
C TYR A 20 -1.47 6.51 2.43
N PHE A 21 -1.00 7.63 1.88
CA PHE A 21 0.21 8.33 2.31
C PHE A 21 -0.18 9.74 2.78
N PRO A 22 -0.97 9.85 3.88
CA PRO A 22 -1.42 11.14 4.39
C PRO A 22 -0.23 12.01 4.80
N PRO A 23 -0.45 13.33 4.97
CA PRO A 23 0.59 14.21 5.48
C PRO A 23 1.18 13.67 6.79
N ASP A 24 2.46 13.92 7.00
CA ASP A 24 3.12 13.60 8.26
C ASP A 24 2.44 14.33 9.44
N PRO A 25 2.74 13.96 10.70
CA PRO A 25 2.18 14.63 11.88
C PRO A 25 2.42 16.15 11.95
N TRP A 26 3.31 16.68 11.10
CA TRP A 26 3.63 18.10 10.96
C TRP A 26 2.95 18.75 9.75
N GLY A 27 1.94 18.10 9.17
CA GLY A 27 1.10 18.65 8.11
C GLY A 27 1.73 18.67 6.72
N LYS A 28 2.89 18.04 6.52
CA LYS A 28 3.54 17.99 5.21
C LYS A 28 3.05 16.79 4.43
N ALA A 29 2.49 17.02 3.24
CA ALA A 29 2.12 15.93 2.35
C ALA A 29 3.33 15.00 2.13
N ARG A 30 3.15 13.70 2.38
CA ARG A 30 4.16 12.68 2.04
C ARG A 30 4.20 12.40 0.55
N TRP A 31 3.62 13.27 -0.26
CA TRP A 31 3.50 13.12 -1.71
C TRP A 31 4.02 14.36 -2.41
N LYS A 32 4.99 14.19 -3.33
CA LYS A 32 5.46 15.26 -4.21
C LYS A 32 4.67 15.32 -5.52
N LYS A 33 4.56 16.51 -6.11
CA LYS A 33 3.85 16.72 -7.39
C LYS A 33 4.35 15.84 -8.54
N ASP A 34 5.62 15.46 -8.50
CA ASP A 34 6.27 14.62 -9.50
C ASP A 34 6.09 13.11 -9.24
N GLY A 35 5.41 12.73 -8.16
CA GLY A 35 5.07 11.35 -7.91
C GLY A 35 5.87 10.61 -6.86
N ARG A 36 6.81 11.28 -6.21
CA ARG A 36 7.57 10.68 -5.12
C ARG A 36 6.76 10.63 -3.82
N VAL A 37 6.90 9.52 -3.11
CA VAL A 37 6.41 9.29 -1.75
C VAL A 37 7.54 9.55 -0.76
N CYS A 38 7.34 10.45 0.19
CA CYS A 38 8.28 10.81 1.24
C CYS A 38 8.00 10.04 2.52
N ASP A 39 8.07 8.71 2.49
CA ASP A 39 8.02 7.87 3.69
C ASP A 39 9.41 7.30 3.99
N ASN A 40 10.11 7.82 5.00
CA ASN A 40 11.43 7.35 5.46
C ASN A 40 12.54 7.19 4.39
N GLY A 41 12.45 7.93 3.29
CA GLY A 41 13.40 7.93 2.17
C GLY A 41 12.62 7.98 0.86
N GLU A 42 12.79 9.05 0.08
CA GLU A 42 11.90 9.42 -1.03
C GLU A 42 11.76 8.33 -2.11
N PHE A 43 10.73 7.48 -2.02
CA PHE A 43 10.39 6.46 -3.01
C PHE A 43 9.75 7.08 -4.25
N ASP A 44 10.07 6.58 -5.44
CA ASP A 44 9.44 6.98 -6.69
C ASP A 44 8.54 5.86 -7.22
N LEU A 45 7.21 6.02 -7.16
CA LEU A 45 6.28 4.97 -7.60
C LEU A 45 6.35 4.69 -9.12
N ARG A 46 7.06 5.50 -9.90
CA ARG A 46 7.33 5.21 -11.31
C ARG A 46 8.42 4.15 -11.50
N LYS A 47 9.17 3.83 -10.44
CA LYS A 47 10.20 2.79 -10.43
C LYS A 47 9.62 1.52 -9.80
N SER A 48 9.86 0.37 -10.42
CA SER A 48 9.47 -0.94 -9.86
C SER A 48 10.19 -1.20 -8.53
N GLU A 49 11.50 -0.96 -8.47
CA GLU A 49 12.33 -1.17 -7.27
C GLU A 49 11.78 -0.48 -6.00
N ASP A 50 11.30 0.76 -6.14
CA ASP A 50 10.75 1.50 -5.00
C ASP A 50 9.36 1.00 -4.62
N LYS A 51 8.57 0.54 -5.59
CA LYS A 51 7.29 -0.12 -5.30
C LYS A 51 7.49 -1.48 -4.64
N ASP A 52 8.49 -2.24 -5.04
CA ASP A 52 8.87 -3.50 -4.39
C ASP A 52 9.27 -3.30 -2.93
N LYS A 53 10.05 -2.25 -2.63
CA LYS A 53 10.39 -1.88 -1.25
C LYS A 53 9.13 -1.55 -0.43
N ILE A 54 8.22 -0.74 -0.97
CA ILE A 54 6.97 -0.41 -0.28
C ILE A 54 6.13 -1.67 -0.08
N GLN A 55 5.97 -2.51 -1.10
CA GLN A 55 5.24 -3.78 -0.98
C GLN A 55 5.86 -4.68 0.08
N HIS A 56 7.19 -4.78 0.15
CA HIS A 56 7.88 -5.55 1.18
C HIS A 56 7.55 -5.03 2.58
N LEU A 57 7.64 -3.71 2.81
CA LEU A 57 7.28 -3.08 4.08
C LEU A 57 5.81 -3.35 4.46
N LYS A 58 4.90 -3.27 3.49
CA LYS A 58 3.47 -3.52 3.71
C LYS A 58 3.18 -5.01 4.02
N ARG A 59 3.88 -5.94 3.37
CA ARG A 59 3.79 -7.38 3.69
C ARG A 59 4.27 -7.69 5.11
N LEU A 60 5.35 -7.04 5.57
CA LEU A 60 5.80 -7.15 6.96
C LEU A 60 4.73 -6.62 7.93
N LEU A 61 4.10 -5.48 7.62
CA LEU A 61 3.01 -4.92 8.42
C LEU A 61 1.78 -5.84 8.46
N ILE A 62 1.42 -6.47 7.33
CA ILE A 62 0.34 -7.48 7.28
C ILE A 62 0.65 -8.62 8.25
N GLY A 63 1.88 -9.16 8.19
CA GLY A 63 2.30 -10.23 9.10
C GLY A 63 2.21 -9.82 10.57
N HIS A 64 2.66 -8.60 10.89
CA HIS A 64 2.56 -8.05 12.25
C HIS A 64 1.11 -7.87 12.72
N GLU A 65 0.23 -7.29 11.89
CA GLU A 65 -1.18 -7.08 12.24
C GLU A 65 -1.92 -8.41 12.45
N LEU A 66 -1.67 -9.42 11.61
CA LEU A 66 -2.24 -10.75 11.77
C LEU A 66 -1.78 -11.41 13.08
N GLU A 67 -0.51 -11.24 13.44
CA GLU A 67 0.05 -11.75 14.69
C GLU A 67 -0.58 -11.07 15.92
N MET A 68 -0.78 -9.75 15.85
CA MET A 68 -1.47 -8.98 16.89
C MET A 68 -2.96 -9.34 17.01
N MET A 69 -3.64 -9.55 15.88
CA MET A 69 -5.02 -10.05 15.87
C MET A 69 -5.12 -11.42 16.54
N TYR A 70 -4.20 -12.32 16.22
CA TYR A 70 -4.12 -13.64 16.83
C TYR A 70 -3.91 -13.57 18.35
N ARG A 71 -2.94 -12.77 18.82
CA ARG A 71 -2.71 -12.60 20.26
C ARG A 71 -3.97 -12.16 20.99
N ARG A 72 -4.64 -11.11 20.48
CA ARG A 72 -5.89 -10.59 21.05
C ARG A 72 -7.01 -11.63 21.05
N TYR A 73 -7.12 -12.42 19.99
CA TYR A 73 -8.08 -13.52 19.92
C TYR A 73 -7.84 -14.55 21.01
N ARG A 74 -6.60 -15.03 21.13
CA ARG A 74 -6.20 -16.03 22.12
C ARG A 74 -6.38 -15.52 23.54
N GLU A 75 -6.02 -14.27 23.80
CA GLU A 75 -6.20 -13.62 25.10
C GLU A 75 -7.67 -13.49 25.49
N LYS A 76 -8.55 -13.19 24.53
CA LYS A 76 -9.96 -12.93 24.79
C LYS A 76 -10.81 -14.21 24.85
N TYR A 77 -10.52 -15.19 24.00
CA TYR A 77 -11.38 -16.35 23.80
C TYR A 77 -10.75 -17.66 24.25
N HIS A 78 -9.43 -17.72 24.47
CA HIS A 78 -8.70 -18.96 24.78
C HIS A 78 -8.94 -20.09 23.77
N LEU A 79 -9.29 -19.74 22.53
CA LEU A 79 -9.63 -20.66 21.45
C LEU A 79 -8.44 -20.90 20.50
N PRO A 80 -8.46 -21.99 19.71
CA PRO A 80 -7.41 -22.32 18.75
C PRO A 80 -7.48 -21.45 17.48
N LEU A 81 -6.44 -21.55 16.64
CA LEU A 81 -6.17 -20.66 15.50
C LEU A 81 -7.32 -20.59 14.48
N GLU A 82 -8.11 -21.65 14.33
CA GLU A 82 -9.14 -21.79 13.30
C GLU A 82 -10.24 -20.73 13.41
N GLY A 83 -10.46 -20.17 14.61
CA GLY A 83 -11.45 -19.11 14.81
C GLY A 83 -11.02 -17.72 14.35
N ILE A 84 -9.73 -17.52 14.01
CA ILE A 84 -9.20 -16.21 13.63
C ILE A 84 -9.78 -15.71 12.29
N SER A 85 -10.15 -16.62 11.39
CA SER A 85 -10.71 -16.26 10.07
C SER A 85 -12.05 -15.54 10.17
N ASN A 86 -12.74 -15.68 11.31
CA ASN A 86 -14.01 -15.02 11.58
C ASN A 86 -13.82 -13.63 12.21
N MET A 87 -12.58 -13.22 12.49
CA MET A 87 -12.32 -11.89 13.01
C MET A 87 -12.40 -10.83 11.91
N PRO A 88 -13.04 -9.68 12.20
CA PRO A 88 -13.02 -8.57 11.27
C PRO A 88 -11.59 -8.06 11.11
N LEU A 89 -11.16 -7.84 9.87
CA LEU A 89 -9.88 -7.19 9.59
C LEU A 89 -9.87 -5.78 10.18
N THR A 90 -8.74 -5.39 10.77
CA THR A 90 -8.52 -4.03 11.26
C THR A 90 -8.56 -3.04 10.08
N PRO A 91 -8.97 -1.78 10.30
CA PRO A 91 -8.89 -0.75 9.26
C PRO A 91 -7.48 -0.64 8.66
N LEU A 92 -6.44 -0.70 9.52
CA LEU A 92 -5.05 -0.67 9.09
C LEU A 92 -4.69 -1.85 8.16
N LEU A 93 -5.13 -3.07 8.48
CA LEU A 93 -4.88 -4.23 7.64
C LEU A 93 -5.61 -4.13 6.29
N LYS A 94 -6.86 -3.64 6.28
CA LYS A 94 -7.61 -3.36 5.03
C LYS A 94 -6.88 -2.35 4.15
N ASP A 95 -6.45 -1.22 4.73
CA ASP A 95 -5.70 -0.20 4.01
C ASP A 95 -4.38 -0.74 3.46
N THR A 96 -3.67 -1.55 4.25
CA THR A 96 -2.38 -2.15 3.86
C THR A 96 -2.54 -3.14 2.70
N LEU A 97 -3.60 -3.95 2.71
CA LEU A 97 -3.95 -4.86 1.61
C LEU A 97 -4.31 -4.08 0.34
N GLU A 98 -5.09 -3.01 0.47
CA GLU A 98 -5.50 -2.18 -0.66
C GLU A 98 -4.33 -1.44 -1.30
N ILE A 99 -3.40 -0.90 -0.50
CA ILE A 99 -2.13 -0.34 -1.02
C ILE A 99 -1.36 -1.40 -1.81
N THR A 100 -1.23 -2.61 -1.27
CA THR A 100 -0.48 -3.69 -1.91
C THR A 100 -1.11 -4.07 -3.26
N ARG A 101 -2.44 -4.16 -3.33
CA ARG A 101 -3.19 -4.39 -4.57
C ARG A 101 -2.95 -3.28 -5.60
N LEU A 102 -3.11 -2.02 -5.19
CA LEU A 102 -2.93 -0.86 -6.06
C LEU A 102 -1.50 -0.73 -6.59
N LEU A 103 -0.48 -1.06 -5.79
CA LEU A 103 0.91 -1.05 -6.25
C LEU A 103 1.18 -2.12 -7.31
N ALA A 104 0.64 -3.33 -7.14
CA ALA A 104 0.76 -4.39 -8.14
C ALA A 104 0.05 -4.03 -9.46
N GLU A 105 -1.12 -3.41 -9.38
CA GLU A 105 -1.82 -2.89 -10.56
C GLU A 105 -1.03 -1.76 -11.23
N LEU A 106 -0.40 -0.89 -10.46
CA LEU A 106 0.42 0.19 -11.00
C LEU A 106 1.66 -0.35 -11.75
N ASP A 107 2.34 -1.37 -11.21
CA ASP A 107 3.45 -2.04 -11.91
C ASP A 107 2.97 -2.62 -13.23
N TYR A 108 1.90 -3.41 -13.20
CA TYR A 108 1.32 -3.99 -14.41
C TYR A 108 1.01 -2.91 -15.46
N GLN A 109 0.37 -1.81 -15.07
CA GLN A 109 -0.01 -0.74 -16.00
C GLN A 109 1.18 0.05 -16.55
N ILE A 110 2.29 0.14 -15.81
CA ILE A 110 3.54 0.74 -16.29
C ILE A 110 4.24 -0.21 -17.25
N GLU A 111 4.30 -1.50 -16.94
CA GLU A 111 4.99 -2.53 -17.73
C GLU A 111 4.27 -2.83 -19.04
N THR A 112 2.95 -2.99 -19.01
CA THR A 112 2.16 -3.24 -20.23
C THR A 112 1.93 -1.97 -21.03
N GLY A 113 2.29 -0.81 -20.48
CA GLY A 113 2.21 0.49 -21.12
C GLY A 113 0.84 0.75 -21.73
N ASP A 114 -0.23 0.22 -21.10
CA ASP A 114 -1.57 0.01 -21.69
C ASP A 114 -1.84 1.10 -22.71
N PHE A 115 -1.66 0.71 -23.99
CA PHE A 115 -1.42 1.58 -25.12
C PHE A 115 -2.42 2.72 -25.09
N ALA A 116 -1.89 3.94 -25.09
CA ALA A 116 -2.69 5.15 -25.10
C ALA A 116 -3.76 5.07 -26.21
N ASP A 117 -5.02 4.94 -25.81
CA ASP A 117 -6.14 5.49 -26.56
C ASP A 117 -6.15 7.01 -26.39
#